data_AF-A0A840R9Z7-F1
#
_entry.id   AF-A0A840R9Z7-F1
#
_cell.length_a   1.000
_cell.length_b   1.000
_cell.length_c   1.000
_cell.angle_alpha   90.00
_cell.angle_beta   90.00
_cell.angle_gamma   90.00
#
_symmetry.space_group_name_H-M   'P 1'
#
loop_
_entity.id
_entity.type
_entity.pdbx_description
1 polymer ?
#
loop_
_entity_poly.entity_id
_entity_poly.type
_entity_poly.pdbx_seq_one_letter_code
_entity_poly.pdbx_strand_id
1 'polypeptide(L)'
;MSITPLSPPIETGETGGLHTHLDNLESALDYALAKKESPRTPNPETWQVTFDAVSRAVDSKDAGDIAAAHAQLTKAVGETLRATGKLPY
;
A
#
# COMPACT_ATOMS: atom_id res chain seq x y z
N MET A 1 14.77 13.79 -6.38
CA MET A 1 14.26 12.50 -5.89
C MET A 1 13.73 11.74 -7.08
N SER A 2 14.15 10.50 -7.28
CA SER A 2 13.71 9.67 -8.41
C SER A 2 12.42 8.96 -8.01
N ILE A 3 11.29 9.45 -8.52
CA ILE A 3 9.97 8.90 -8.22
C ILE A 3 9.85 7.58 -8.97
N THR A 4 9.69 6.45 -8.26
CA THR A 4 9.52 5.15 -8.92
C THR A 4 8.04 4.86 -9.12
N PRO A 5 7.52 4.89 -10.35
CA PRO A 5 6.09 4.76 -10.60
C PRO A 5 5.59 3.37 -10.20
N LEU A 6 4.46 3.35 -9.51
CA LEU A 6 3.71 2.14 -9.20
C LEU A 6 2.70 1.97 -10.34
N SER A 7 3.04 1.13 -11.32
CA SER A 7 2.19 0.90 -12.49
C SER A 7 1.76 -0.57 -12.51
N PRO A 8 0.46 -0.89 -12.34
CA PRO A 8 -0.67 0.04 -12.27
C PRO A 8 -0.79 0.78 -10.91
N PRO A 9 -1.47 1.95 -10.88
CA PRO A 9 -1.78 2.63 -9.62
C PRO A 9 -2.79 1.82 -8.80
N ILE A 10 -2.69 1.89 -7.47
CA ILE A 10 -3.59 1.18 -6.54
C ILE A 10 -4.60 2.15 -5.95
N GLU A 11 -5.89 1.82 -6.07
CA GLU A 11 -6.99 2.54 -5.42
C GLU A 11 -7.19 1.99 -4.00
N THR A 12 -7.09 2.86 -2.99
CA THR A 12 -7.19 2.45 -1.58
C THR A 12 -8.61 2.46 -1.03
N GLY A 13 -9.57 3.00 -1.79
CA GLY A 13 -10.96 3.18 -1.37
C GLY A 13 -11.16 4.22 -0.25
N GLU A 14 -10.14 5.03 0.04
CA GLU A 14 -10.26 6.12 1.02
C GLU A 14 -10.98 7.34 0.44
N THR A 15 -12.08 7.73 1.08
CA THR A 15 -12.87 8.90 0.70
C THR A 15 -12.25 10.17 1.29
N GLY A 16 -11.57 10.97 0.47
CA GLY A 16 -11.22 12.36 0.78
C GLY A 16 -9.79 12.65 1.28
N GLY A 17 -8.80 11.78 0.99
CA GLY A 17 -7.41 11.97 1.43
C GLY A 17 -6.36 11.81 0.33
N LEU A 18 -5.13 12.27 0.61
CA LEU A 18 -3.93 12.17 -0.26
C LEU A 18 -3.62 10.74 -0.72
N HIS A 19 -4.13 9.71 -0.04
CA HIS A 19 -3.84 8.30 -0.30
C HIS A 19 -4.93 7.58 -1.09
N THR A 20 -5.87 8.29 -1.73
CA THR A 20 -6.95 7.67 -2.53
C THR A 20 -6.39 6.82 -3.67
N HIS A 21 -5.30 7.29 -4.29
CA HIS A 21 -4.55 6.60 -5.34
C HIS A 21 -3.08 6.54 -4.92
N LEU A 22 -2.47 5.37 -5.09
CA LEU A 22 -1.04 5.17 -4.91
C LEU A 22 -0.41 4.98 -6.28
N ASP A 23 0.17 6.05 -6.81
CA ASP A 23 0.78 6.12 -8.14
C ASP A 23 2.31 5.90 -8.13
N ASN A 24 2.93 5.87 -6.96
CA ASN A 24 4.37 5.66 -6.81
C ASN A 24 4.72 4.90 -5.52
N LEU A 25 5.90 4.27 -5.50
CA LEU A 25 6.36 3.46 -4.36
C LEU A 25 6.55 4.30 -3.08
N GLU A 26 6.98 5.55 -3.20
CA GLU A 26 7.20 6.43 -2.04
C GLU A 26 5.88 6.76 -1.33
N SER A 27 4.84 7.13 -2.09
CA SER A 27 3.47 7.30 -1.58
C SER A 27 2.95 6.00 -0.97
N ALA A 28 3.24 4.86 -1.59
CA ALA A 28 2.80 3.57 -1.08
C ALA A 28 3.51 3.17 0.22
N LEU A 29 4.78 3.59 0.40
CA LEU A 29 5.55 3.38 1.62
C LEU A 29 5.02 4.24 2.77
N ASP A 30 4.81 5.54 2.52
CA ASP A 30 4.19 6.46 3.48
C ASP A 30 2.81 5.95 3.90
N TYR A 31 2.03 5.47 2.92
CA TYR A 31 0.73 4.89 3.18
C TYR A 31 0.79 3.65 4.07
N ALA A 32 1.67 2.71 3.74
CA ALA A 32 1.84 1.49 4.52
C ALA A 32 2.32 1.79 5.94
N LEU A 33 3.19 2.78 6.11
CA LEU A 33 3.64 3.26 7.41
C LEU A 33 2.48 3.85 8.22
N ALA A 34 1.73 4.79 7.63
CA ALA A 34 0.57 5.41 8.28
C ALA A 34 -0.48 4.36 8.69
N LYS A 35 -0.67 3.32 7.88
CA LYS A 35 -1.59 2.22 8.19
C LYS A 35 -1.07 1.31 9.30
N LYS A 36 0.21 0.94 9.27
CA LYS A 36 0.87 0.13 10.31
C LYS A 36 0.85 0.84 11.67
N GLU A 37 1.09 2.14 11.71
CA GLU A 37 1.15 2.91 12.96
C GLU A 37 -0.23 3.28 13.51
N SER A 38 -1.27 3.27 12.67
CA SER A 38 -2.61 3.65 13.08
C SER A 38 -3.31 2.51 13.85
N PRO A 39 -3.70 2.73 15.12
CA PRO A 39 -4.40 1.70 15.92
C PRO A 39 -5.83 1.41 15.42
N ARG A 40 -6.33 2.19 14.46
CA ARG A 40 -7.64 2.01 13.82
C ARG A 40 -7.56 1.14 12.57
N THR A 41 -6.36 0.79 12.12
CA THR A 41 -6.17 -0.03 10.93
C THR A 41 -6.38 -1.50 11.28
N PRO A 42 -7.30 -2.20 10.62
CA PRO A 42 -7.40 -3.65 10.73
C PRO A 42 -6.16 -4.32 10.11
N ASN A 43 -5.72 -5.43 10.71
CA ASN A 43 -4.58 -6.25 10.25
C ASN A 43 -3.23 -5.49 10.22
N PRO A 44 -2.75 -4.94 11.36
CA PRO A 44 -1.47 -4.23 11.41
C PRO A 44 -0.27 -5.11 10.99
N GLU A 45 -0.34 -6.42 11.23
CA GLU A 45 0.68 -7.38 10.79
C GLU A 45 0.79 -7.45 9.26
N THR A 46 -0.35 -7.46 8.54
CA THR A 46 -0.37 -7.40 7.08
C THR A 46 0.29 -6.13 6.58
N TRP A 47 -0.01 -4.98 7.20
CA TRP A 47 0.59 -3.70 6.85
C TRP A 47 2.10 -3.63 7.15
N GLN A 48 2.58 -4.32 8.18
CA GLN A 48 4.01 -4.46 8.43
C GLN A 48 4.72 -5.24 7.30
N VAL A 49 4.14 -6.35 6.84
CA VAL A 49 4.70 -7.13 5.72
C VAL A 49 4.66 -6.30 4.43
N THR A 50 3.58 -5.54 4.20
CA THR A 50 3.46 -4.62 3.07
C THR A 50 4.54 -3.54 3.10
N PHE A 51 4.77 -2.92 4.26
CA PHE A 51 5.83 -1.91 4.41
C PHE A 51 7.22 -2.48 4.08
N ASP A 52 7.54 -3.69 4.56
CA ASP A 52 8.81 -4.35 4.26
C ASP A 52 9.00 -4.61 2.76
N ALA A 53 7.95 -5.14 2.10
CA ALA A 53 7.96 -5.39 0.66
C ALA A 53 8.15 -4.10 -0.17
N VAL A 54 7.47 -3.02 0.21
CA VAL A 54 7.60 -1.71 -0.47
C VAL A 54 8.97 -1.09 -0.20
N SER A 55 9.45 -1.15 1.04
CA SER A 55 10.79 -0.66 1.40
C SER A 55 11.88 -1.38 0.60
N ARG A 56 11.74 -2.70 0.42
CA ARG A 56 12.63 -3.50 -0.42
C ARG A 56 12.56 -3.10 -1.88
N ALA A 57 11.36 -2.84 -2.41
CA ALA A 57 11.18 -2.39 -3.78
C ALA A 57 11.76 -0.99 -4.04
N VAL A 58 11.67 -0.08 -3.07
CA VAL A 58 12.28 1.27 -3.15
C VAL A 58 13.82 1.18 -3.18
N ASP A 59 14.40 0.29 -2.38
CA ASP A 59 15.85 0.08 -2.31
C ASP A 59 16.40 -0.65 -3.54
N SER A 60 15.81 -1.80 -3.87
CA SER A 60 16.20 -2.70 -4.97
C SER A 60 15.94 -2.07 -6.35
N LYS A 61 14.80 -1.40 -6.50
CA LYS A 61 14.27 -0.89 -7.79
C LYS A 61 14.11 -1.97 -8.87
N ASP A 62 14.15 -3.23 -8.47
CA ASP A 62 13.92 -4.38 -9.35
C ASP A 62 12.44 -4.50 -9.69
N ALA A 63 12.14 -4.83 -10.96
CA ALA A 63 10.77 -4.97 -11.43
C ALA A 63 10.00 -6.10 -10.72
N GLY A 64 10.69 -7.16 -10.29
CA GLY A 64 10.12 -8.25 -9.50
C GLY A 64 9.73 -7.81 -8.10
N ASP A 65 10.61 -7.06 -7.42
CA ASP A 65 10.30 -6.49 -6.10
C ASP A 65 9.15 -5.48 -6.19
N ILE A 66 9.12 -4.63 -7.23
CA ILE A 66 8.01 -3.69 -7.48
C ILE A 66 6.69 -4.44 -7.67
N ALA A 67 6.68 -5.51 -8.46
CA ALA A 67 5.48 -6.33 -8.68
C ALA A 67 5.01 -7.03 -7.39
N ALA A 68 5.95 -7.55 -6.60
CA ALA A 68 5.64 -8.17 -5.31
C ALA A 68 5.08 -7.15 -4.30
N ALA A 69 5.70 -5.96 -4.21
CA ALA A 69 5.21 -4.87 -3.39
C ALA A 69 3.80 -4.44 -3.81
N HIS A 70 3.57 -4.28 -5.11
CA HIS A 70 2.25 -3.96 -5.66
C HIS A 70 1.20 -5.02 -5.26
N ALA A 71 1.48 -6.30 -5.48
CA ALA A 71 0.56 -7.38 -5.12
C ALA A 71 0.24 -7.40 -3.61
N GLN A 72 1.25 -7.17 -2.78
CA GLN A 72 1.09 -7.13 -1.33
C GLN A 72 0.28 -5.91 -0.87
N LEU A 73 0.50 -4.74 -1.48
CA LEU A 73 -0.31 -3.55 -1.26
C LEU A 73 -1.78 -3.78 -1.65
N THR A 74 -2.03 -4.31 -2.84
CA THR A 74 -3.41 -4.60 -3.30
C THR A 74 -4.11 -5.54 -2.33
N LYS A 75 -3.41 -6.57 -1.84
CA LYS A 75 -3.94 -7.48 -0.84
C LYS A 75 -4.25 -6.77 0.49
N ALA A 76 -3.31 -6.00 1.03
CA ALA A 76 -3.48 -5.30 2.30
C ALA A 76 -4.62 -4.27 2.27
N VAL A 77 -4.72 -3.52 1.17
CA VAL A 77 -5.84 -2.60 0.90
C VAL A 77 -7.16 -3.36 0.85
N GLY A 78 -7.23 -4.45 0.06
CA GLY A 78 -8.45 -5.26 -0.05
C GLY A 78 -8.89 -5.87 1.28
N GLU A 79 -7.95 -6.37 2.08
CA GLU A 79 -8.23 -6.87 3.44
C GLU A 79 -8.72 -5.77 4.37
N THR A 80 -8.15 -4.57 4.27
CA THR A 80 -8.56 -3.40 5.06
C THR A 80 -9.96 -2.93 4.68
N LEU A 81 -10.26 -2.84 3.38
CA LEU A 81 -11.59 -2.50 2.88
C LEU A 81 -12.64 -3.53 3.30
N ARG A 82 -12.28 -4.82 3.27
CA ARG A 82 -13.14 -5.91 3.75
C ARG A 82 -13.40 -5.82 5.24
N ALA A 83 -12.37 -5.59 6.03
CA ALA A 83 -12.48 -5.50 7.50
C ALA A 83 -13.21 -4.23 7.97
N THR A 84 -13.09 -3.12 7.23
CA THR A 84 -13.81 -1.88 7.54
C THR A 84 -15.24 -1.84 6.98
N GLY A 85 -15.69 -2.89 6.28
CA GLY A 85 -17.03 -2.95 5.68
C GLY A 85 -17.23 -1.96 4.54
N LYS A 86 -16.14 -1.45 3.94
CA LYS A 86 -16.15 -0.51 2.80
C LYS A 86 -16.07 -1.20 1.44
N LEU A 87 -16.27 -2.52 1.36
CA LEU A 87 -16.50 -3.19 0.09
C LEU A 87 -17.85 -2.73 -0.48
N PRO A 88 -17.92 -2.20 -1.71
CA PRO A 88 -19.20 -2.15 -2.41
C PRO A 88 -19.65 -3.61 -2.63
N TYR A 89 -20.91 -3.86 -2.29
CA TYR A 89 -21.62 -5.09 -2.67
C TYR A 89 -21.63 -5.27 -4.18
#